data_AF-A0A430M159-F1
#
_entry.id   AF-A0A430M159-F1
#
_cell.length_a   1.000
_cell.length_b   1.000
_cell.length_c   1.000
_cell.angle_alpha   90.00
_cell.angle_beta   90.00
_cell.angle_gamma   90.00
#
_symmetry.space_group_name_H-M   'P 1'
#
loop_
_entity.id
_entity.type
_entity.pdbx_description
1 polymer ?
#
loop_
_entity_poly.entity_id
_entity_poly.type
_entity_poly.pdbx_seq_one_letter_code
_entity_poly.pdbx_strand_id
1 'polypeptide(L)'
;MSRTISVKAQIEILASPTVVRSVFLGFDRYQQWQQGWDIRPADSGKKPLELKSGDKIRVSMHGMVFNPEVIINDPECFTWEGSIPWIVKGRHYFSFSPSKENPGGTTFIQSEDYSGGFVTLFGSWVKTDQPNENWNAFNEALKKEAERCTSPS
;
A
#
# COMPACT_ATOMS: atom_id res chain seq x y z
N MET A 1 -4.77 26.55 6.71
CA MET A 1 -4.07 25.26 6.62
C MET A 1 -5.09 24.24 6.16
N SER A 2 -4.89 23.58 5.02
CA SER A 2 -5.77 22.50 4.56
C SER A 2 -5.72 21.36 5.56
N ARG A 3 -6.87 20.87 6.01
CA ARG A 3 -6.96 19.74 6.95
C ARG A 3 -6.49 18.47 6.26
N THR A 4 -5.56 17.76 6.88
CA THR A 4 -5.12 16.43 6.45
C THR A 4 -5.65 15.40 7.43
N ILE A 5 -6.10 14.26 6.92
CA ILE A 5 -6.46 13.09 7.70
C ILE A 5 -5.51 11.96 7.33
N SER A 6 -4.87 11.37 8.33
CA SER A 6 -3.98 10.23 8.15
C SER A 6 -4.62 8.99 8.74
N VAL A 7 -4.65 7.90 7.97
CA VAL A 7 -5.03 6.56 8.43
C VAL A 7 -3.81 5.66 8.35
N LYS A 8 -3.62 4.74 9.32
CA LYS A 8 -2.47 3.84 9.38
C LYS A 8 -2.88 2.43 9.79
N ALA A 9 -2.35 1.42 9.12
CA ALA A 9 -2.32 0.02 9.57
C ALA A 9 -0.88 -0.49 9.67
N GLN A 10 -0.62 -1.37 10.62
CA GLN A 10 0.70 -1.95 10.84
C GLN A 10 0.58 -3.45 11.16
N ILE A 11 1.56 -4.23 10.71
CA ILE A 11 1.69 -5.65 11.05
C ILE A 11 3.17 -6.06 11.10
N GLU A 12 3.50 -7.03 11.94
CA GLU A 12 4.80 -7.68 11.98
C GLU A 12 4.79 -8.95 11.13
N ILE A 13 5.79 -9.11 10.27
CA ILE A 13 5.91 -10.22 9.32
C ILE A 13 7.23 -10.96 9.58
N LEU A 14 7.19 -12.28 9.72
CA LEU A 14 8.35 -13.15 9.90
C LEU A 14 9.04 -13.46 8.56
N ALA A 15 9.34 -12.42 7.80
CA ALA A 15 10.09 -12.45 6.55
C ALA A 15 10.92 -11.17 6.43
N SER A 16 12.04 -11.21 5.70
CA SER A 16 12.90 -10.03 5.55
C SER A 16 12.22 -8.93 4.71
N PRO A 17 12.59 -7.65 4.87
CA PRO A 17 11.97 -6.55 4.11
C PRO A 17 12.05 -6.75 2.60
N THR A 18 13.16 -7.34 2.12
CA THR A 18 13.35 -7.70 0.72
C THR A 18 12.32 -8.71 0.23
N VAL A 19 12.01 -9.75 1.02
CA VAL A 19 11.00 -10.76 0.67
C VAL A 19 9.61 -10.14 0.67
N VAL A 20 9.25 -9.40 1.73
CA VAL A 20 7.94 -8.74 1.83
C VAL A 20 7.73 -7.79 0.66
N ARG A 21 8.72 -6.97 0.32
CA ARG A 21 8.66 -6.05 -0.83
C ARG A 21 8.54 -6.79 -2.15
N SER A 22 9.25 -7.91 -2.32
CA SER A 22 9.16 -8.74 -3.53
C SER A 22 7.76 -9.31 -3.72
N VAL A 23 7.12 -9.80 -2.65
CA VAL A 23 5.72 -10.25 -2.68
C VAL A 23 4.78 -9.08 -2.98
N PHE A 24 4.96 -7.94 -2.31
CA PHE A 24 4.15 -6.75 -2.54
C PHE A 24 4.25 -6.24 -3.98
N LEU A 25 5.43 -6.19 -4.59
CA LEU A 25 5.58 -5.77 -5.99
C LEU A 25 5.21 -6.87 -7.00
N GLY A 26 4.88 -8.09 -6.54
CA GLY A 26 4.37 -9.20 -7.34
C GLY A 26 2.92 -9.04 -7.75
N PHE A 27 2.60 -7.92 -8.39
CA PHE A 27 1.26 -7.47 -8.79
C PHE A 27 0.46 -8.50 -9.60
N ASP A 28 1.14 -9.28 -10.44
CA ASP A 28 0.56 -10.36 -11.24
C ASP A 28 0.01 -11.52 -10.40
N ARG A 29 0.53 -11.70 -9.18
CA ARG A 29 0.15 -12.79 -8.27
C ARG A 29 -0.86 -12.37 -7.21
N TYR A 30 -1.32 -11.12 -7.21
CA TYR A 30 -2.20 -10.56 -6.18
C TYR A 30 -3.46 -11.42 -5.95
N GLN A 31 -4.10 -11.88 -7.02
CA GLN A 31 -5.31 -12.71 -6.96
C GLN A 31 -5.07 -14.13 -6.38
N GLN A 32 -3.81 -14.55 -6.22
CA GLN A 32 -3.47 -15.86 -5.66
C GLN A 32 -3.52 -15.87 -4.13
N TRP A 33 -3.31 -14.72 -3.49
CA TRP A 33 -3.13 -14.64 -2.03
C TRP A 33 -4.00 -13.58 -1.34
N GLN A 34 -4.51 -12.57 -2.06
CA GLN A 34 -5.49 -11.62 -1.52
C GLN A 34 -6.65 -11.38 -2.49
N GLN A 35 -7.74 -10.87 -1.93
CA GLN A 35 -8.90 -10.40 -2.68
C GLN A 35 -9.18 -8.95 -2.29
N GLY A 36 -9.52 -8.12 -3.28
CA GLY A 36 -9.92 -6.72 -3.06
C GLY A 36 -8.94 -5.68 -3.59
N TRP A 37 -7.70 -6.06 -3.89
CA TRP A 37 -6.72 -5.18 -4.52
C TRP A 37 -6.26 -5.71 -5.87
N ASP A 38 -6.10 -4.81 -6.84
CA ASP A 38 -5.48 -5.09 -8.14
C ASP A 38 -4.64 -3.88 -8.51
N ILE A 39 -3.32 -4.05 -8.59
CA ILE A 39 -2.39 -2.99 -8.94
C ILE A 39 -1.69 -3.44 -10.20
N ARG A 40 -1.60 -2.58 -11.22
CA ARG A 40 -0.83 -2.87 -12.44
C ARG A 40 -0.14 -1.61 -12.93
N PRO A 41 1.05 -1.71 -13.55
CA PRO A 41 1.61 -0.60 -14.32
C PRO A 41 0.61 -0.16 -15.39
N ALA A 42 0.47 1.15 -15.61
CA ALA A 42 -0.40 1.64 -16.69
C ALA A 42 0.22 1.33 -18.07
N ASP A 43 1.55 1.33 -18.15
CA ASP A 43 2.30 0.81 -19.28
C ASP A 43 2.56 -0.69 -19.09
N SER A 44 1.91 -1.53 -19.91
CA SER A 44 2.01 -2.99 -19.82
C SER A 44 3.42 -3.55 -20.07
N GLY A 45 4.33 -2.76 -20.68
CA GLY A 45 5.72 -3.17 -20.90
C GLY A 45 6.61 -3.00 -19.67
N LYS A 46 6.15 -2.27 -18.65
CA LYS A 46 6.95 -1.89 -17.49
C LYS A 46 6.78 -2.88 -16.35
N LYS A 47 7.89 -3.30 -15.73
CA LYS A 47 7.83 -4.17 -14.55
C LYS A 47 7.60 -3.35 -13.28
N PRO A 48 6.95 -3.90 -12.23
CA PRO A 48 6.75 -3.21 -10.96
C PRO A 48 8.04 -2.66 -10.32
N LEU A 49 9.16 -3.38 -10.46
CA LEU A 49 10.48 -2.95 -9.97
C LEU A 49 11.08 -1.77 -10.76
N GLU A 50 10.61 -1.51 -11.97
CA GLU A 50 11.11 -0.45 -12.86
C GLU A 50 10.28 0.84 -12.74
N LEU A 51 9.19 0.81 -11.98
CA LEU A 51 8.36 1.97 -11.70
C LEU A 51 9.18 3.05 -11.00
N LYS A 52 9.15 4.26 -11.53
CA LYS A 52 9.84 5.45 -11.03
C LYS A 52 8.85 6.58 -10.79
N SER A 53 9.32 7.60 -10.09
CA SER A 53 8.55 8.83 -9.87
C SER A 53 7.99 9.38 -11.18
N GLY A 54 6.69 9.68 -11.22
CA GLY A 54 5.98 10.15 -12.42
C GLY A 54 5.26 9.05 -13.21
N ASP A 55 5.59 7.78 -13.01
CA ASP A 55 4.89 6.70 -13.70
C ASP A 55 3.46 6.53 -13.18
N LYS A 56 2.54 6.22 -14.08
CA LYS A 56 1.17 5.88 -13.71
C LYS A 56 1.02 4.40 -13.44
N ILE A 57 0.25 4.08 -12.41
CA ILE A 57 -0.26 2.73 -12.15
C ILE A 57 -1.78 2.77 -12.22
N ARG A 58 -2.40 1.64 -12.52
CA ARG A 58 -3.84 1.43 -12.35
C ARG A 58 -4.05 0.68 -11.06
N VAL A 59 -4.85 1.23 -10.18
CA VAL A 59 -5.21 0.63 -8.89
C VAL A 59 -6.71 0.39 -8.86
N SER A 60 -7.11 -0.82 -8.53
CA SER A 60 -8.47 -1.16 -8.11
C SER A 60 -8.44 -1.59 -6.66
N MET A 61 -9.19 -0.89 -5.81
CA MET A 61 -9.36 -1.22 -4.41
C MET A 61 -10.85 -1.29 -4.11
N HIS A 62 -11.33 -2.49 -3.77
CA HIS A 62 -12.73 -2.75 -3.36
C HIS A 62 -13.77 -2.18 -4.35
N GLY A 63 -13.52 -2.35 -5.65
CA GLY A 63 -14.41 -1.90 -6.72
C GLY A 63 -14.21 -0.44 -7.16
N MET A 64 -13.42 0.37 -6.44
CA MET A 64 -13.01 1.69 -6.89
C MET A 64 -11.74 1.59 -7.74
N VAL A 65 -11.75 2.18 -8.93
CA VAL A 65 -10.61 2.20 -9.85
C VAL A 65 -10.10 3.62 -10.00
N PHE A 66 -8.80 3.82 -9.87
CA PHE A 66 -8.12 5.09 -10.07
C PHE A 66 -6.72 4.87 -10.63
N ASN A 67 -6.11 5.93 -11.16
CA ASN A 67 -4.80 5.86 -11.82
C ASN A 67 -3.80 6.79 -11.11
N PRO A 68 -3.29 6.40 -9.93
CA PRO A 68 -2.37 7.25 -9.20
C PRO A 68 -0.99 7.30 -9.86
N GLU A 69 -0.19 8.25 -9.43
CA GLU A 69 1.20 8.42 -9.83
C GLU A 69 2.13 7.83 -8.78
N VAL A 70 3.13 7.06 -9.21
CA VAL A 70 4.21 6.62 -8.34
C VAL A 70 5.05 7.82 -7.94
N ILE A 71 5.33 7.95 -6.64
CA ILE A 71 6.16 9.02 -6.07
C ILE A 71 7.52 8.46 -5.64
N ILE A 72 7.52 7.30 -4.96
CA ILE A 72 8.72 6.63 -4.43
C ILE A 72 8.61 5.13 -4.72
N ASN A 73 9.70 4.49 -5.12
CA ASN A 73 9.79 3.03 -5.28
C ASN A 73 11.19 2.52 -4.91
N ASP A 74 11.53 2.65 -3.63
CA ASP A 74 12.83 2.31 -3.09
C ASP A 74 12.75 1.02 -2.26
N PRO A 75 13.88 0.43 -1.83
CA PRO A 75 13.87 -0.83 -1.06
C PRO A 75 13.06 -0.78 0.24
N GLU A 76 12.91 0.38 0.86
CA GLU A 76 12.20 0.55 2.14
C GLU A 76 10.77 1.09 1.97
N CYS A 77 10.42 1.62 0.80
CA CYS A 77 9.17 2.34 0.62
C CYS A 77 8.62 2.27 -0.81
N PHE A 78 7.31 2.07 -0.92
CA PHE A 78 6.55 2.33 -2.13
C PHE A 78 5.49 3.39 -1.83
N THR A 79 5.41 4.45 -2.62
CA THR A 79 4.44 5.53 -2.41
C THR A 79 3.79 5.88 -3.73
N TRP A 80 2.47 6.06 -3.71
CA TRP A 80 1.75 6.68 -4.81
C TRP A 80 0.86 7.82 -4.34
N GLU A 81 0.51 8.69 -5.26
CA GLU A 81 -0.44 9.77 -5.05
C GLU A 81 -1.57 9.68 -6.06
N GLY A 82 -2.78 9.49 -5.54
CA GLY A 82 -4.01 9.50 -6.31
C GLY A 82 -4.80 10.78 -6.08
N SER A 83 -5.55 11.18 -7.09
CA SER A 83 -6.59 12.18 -6.93
C SER A 83 -7.85 11.75 -7.67
N ILE A 84 -8.98 11.94 -7.01
CA ILE A 84 -10.30 11.87 -7.66
C ILE A 84 -10.74 13.33 -7.80
N PRO A 85 -10.87 13.86 -9.03
CA PRO A 85 -11.24 15.25 -9.26
C PRO A 85 -12.46 15.64 -8.42
N TRP A 86 -12.36 16.78 -7.73
CA TRP A 86 -13.39 17.37 -6.85
C TRP A 86 -13.69 16.64 -5.53
N ILE A 87 -13.18 15.43 -5.31
CA ILE A 87 -13.52 14.62 -4.13
C ILE A 87 -12.35 14.60 -3.16
N VAL A 88 -11.21 14.01 -3.52
CA VAL A 88 -10.11 13.79 -2.57
C VAL A 88 -8.78 13.62 -3.29
N LYS A 89 -7.71 14.10 -2.65
CA LYS A 89 -6.33 13.76 -2.98
C LYS A 89 -5.78 12.89 -1.86
N GLY A 90 -5.29 11.70 -2.20
CA GLY A 90 -4.76 10.72 -1.27
C GLY A 90 -3.33 10.36 -1.63
N ARG A 91 -2.41 10.43 -0.67
CA ARG A 91 -1.06 9.89 -0.82
C ARG A 91 -0.93 8.66 0.06
N HIS A 92 -0.73 7.51 -0.57
CA HIS A 92 -0.63 6.21 0.09
C HIS A 92 0.83 5.77 0.15
N TYR A 93 1.27 5.37 1.33
CA TYR A 93 2.62 4.94 1.65
C TYR A 93 2.61 3.48 2.11
N PHE A 94 3.57 2.71 1.62
CA PHE A 94 3.87 1.35 2.06
C PHE A 94 5.32 1.31 2.51
N SER A 95 5.57 1.00 3.78
CA SER A 95 6.92 0.93 4.36
C SER A 95 7.29 -0.50 4.72
N PHE A 96 8.50 -0.89 4.37
CA PHE A 96 9.09 -2.21 4.60
C PHE A 96 10.36 -2.04 5.45
N SER A 97 10.20 -1.92 6.78
CA SER A 97 11.33 -1.67 7.68
C SER A 97 11.72 -2.95 8.44
N PRO A 98 13.01 -3.17 8.75
CA PRO A 98 13.41 -4.25 9.64
C PRO A 98 12.62 -4.21 10.96
N SER A 99 12.10 -5.36 11.36
CA SER A 99 11.33 -5.47 12.61
C SER A 99 12.22 -5.23 13.83
N LYS A 100 11.70 -4.45 14.78
CA LYS A 100 12.32 -4.28 16.10
C LYS A 100 11.97 -5.40 17.08
N GLU A 101 10.92 -6.16 16.79
CA GLU A 101 10.37 -7.20 17.65
C GLU A 101 10.87 -8.59 17.22
N ASN A 102 11.04 -8.80 15.91
CA ASN A 102 11.40 -10.09 15.33
C ASN A 102 12.69 -9.95 14.50
N PRO A 103 13.85 -10.39 15.02
CA PRO A 103 15.10 -10.35 14.27
C PRO A 103 14.98 -11.03 12.90
N GLY A 104 15.32 -10.31 11.84
CA GLY A 104 15.18 -10.77 10.45
C GLY A 104 13.78 -10.64 9.84
N GLY A 105 12.79 -10.22 10.64
CA GLY A 105 11.43 -9.90 10.19
C GLY A 105 11.27 -8.47 9.67
N THR A 106 10.02 -8.11 9.34
CA THR A 106 9.63 -6.82 8.79
C THR A 106 8.46 -6.22 9.58
N THR A 107 8.60 -4.96 9.98
CA THR A 107 7.46 -4.12 10.35
C THR A 107 6.90 -3.53 9.05
N PHE A 108 5.75 -4.03 8.60
CA PHE A 108 5.03 -3.49 7.45
C PHE A 108 4.03 -2.44 7.90
N ILE A 109 4.06 -1.27 7.26
CA ILE A 109 3.12 -0.19 7.53
C ILE A 109 2.49 0.24 6.22
N GLN A 110 1.17 0.34 6.19
CA GLN A 110 0.45 1.08 5.16
C GLN A 110 -0.23 2.31 5.79
N SER A 111 -0.14 3.45 5.13
CA SER A 111 -0.78 4.69 5.57
C SER A 111 -1.24 5.54 4.42
N GLU A 112 -2.29 6.33 4.61
CA GLU A 112 -2.78 7.25 3.58
C GLU A 112 -3.10 8.61 4.18
N ASP A 113 -2.51 9.65 3.58
CA ASP A 113 -2.78 11.05 3.87
C ASP A 113 -3.84 11.55 2.89
N TYR A 114 -5.05 11.81 3.38
CA TYR A 114 -6.12 12.43 2.63
C TYR A 114 -6.10 13.95 2.83
N SER A 115 -6.14 14.70 1.73
CA SER A 115 -6.24 16.16 1.72
C SER A 115 -7.30 16.62 0.71
N GLY A 116 -7.94 17.77 0.99
CA GLY A 116 -8.89 18.40 0.06
C GLY A 116 -10.16 18.98 0.71
N GLY A 117 -11.07 19.47 -0.12
CA GLY A 117 -12.33 20.09 0.31
C GLY A 117 -13.26 19.13 1.07
N PHE A 118 -13.35 17.87 0.62
CA PHE A 118 -14.17 16.85 1.29
C PHE A 118 -13.65 16.51 2.71
N VAL A 119 -12.33 16.38 2.87
CA VAL A 119 -11.66 16.17 4.17
C VAL A 119 -11.92 17.35 5.11
N THR A 120 -11.99 18.56 4.57
CA THR A 120 -12.28 19.77 5.36
C THR A 120 -13.74 19.77 5.87
N LEU A 121 -14.69 19.30 5.06
CA LEU A 121 -16.12 19.31 5.37
C LEU A 121 -16.57 18.11 6.25
N PHE A 122 -16.06 16.91 5.98
CA PHE A 122 -16.51 15.65 6.60
C PHE A 122 -15.44 14.98 7.48
N GLY A 123 -14.28 15.62 7.65
CA GLY A 123 -13.13 15.02 8.32
C GLY A 123 -13.35 14.63 9.78
N SER A 124 -14.29 15.26 10.47
CA SER A 124 -14.63 14.91 11.85
C SER A 124 -15.45 13.61 11.96
N TRP A 125 -15.94 13.04 10.85
CA TRP A 125 -16.70 11.79 10.81
C TRP A 125 -15.85 10.59 10.36
N VAL A 126 -14.66 10.85 9.82
CA VAL A 126 -13.71 9.81 9.44
C VAL A 126 -13.02 9.33 10.71
N LYS A 127 -13.27 8.08 11.10
CA LYS A 127 -12.54 7.43 12.20
C LYS A 127 -11.12 7.15 11.73
N THR A 128 -10.20 8.04 12.10
CA THR A 128 -8.77 7.94 11.77
C THR A 128 -8.03 6.89 12.58
N ASP A 129 -8.63 6.51 13.71
CA ASP A 129 -7.94 5.80 14.78
C ASP A 129 -7.97 4.27 14.59
N GLN A 130 -8.70 3.78 13.57
CA GLN A 130 -8.72 2.37 13.23
C GLN A 130 -8.59 2.18 11.72
N PRO A 131 -7.54 1.47 11.25
CA PRO A 131 -7.50 1.04 9.86
C PRO A 131 -8.74 0.19 9.58
N ASN A 132 -9.37 0.43 8.43
CA ASN A 132 -10.55 -0.32 8.06
C ASN A 132 -10.21 -1.82 7.90
N GLU A 133 -11.21 -2.69 8.04
CA GLU A 133 -11.04 -4.15 7.98
C GLU A 133 -10.34 -4.60 6.69
N ASN A 134 -10.56 -3.89 5.59
CA ASN A 134 -9.94 -4.16 4.29
C ASN A 134 -8.41 -4.00 4.29
N TRP A 135 -7.88 -3.01 5.00
CA TRP A 135 -6.43 -2.80 5.13
C TRP A 135 -5.80 -3.88 6.01
N ASN A 136 -6.47 -4.25 7.10
CA ASN A 136 -6.02 -5.35 7.95
C ASN A 136 -6.05 -6.68 7.18
N ALA A 137 -7.08 -6.93 6.38
CA ALA A 137 -7.17 -8.12 5.53
C ALA A 137 -6.01 -8.18 4.51
N PHE A 138 -5.66 -7.07 3.88
CA PHE A 138 -4.49 -7.00 2.99
C PHE A 138 -3.18 -7.28 3.74
N ASN A 139 -2.99 -6.66 4.91
CA ASN A 139 -1.81 -6.87 5.76
C ASN A 139 -1.62 -8.34 6.14
N GLU A 140 -2.69 -8.99 6.62
CA GLU A 140 -2.67 -10.41 7.01
C GLU A 140 -2.39 -11.33 5.82
N ALA A 141 -2.98 -11.03 4.66
CA ALA A 141 -2.74 -11.79 3.44
C ALA A 141 -1.29 -11.66 2.95
N LEU A 142 -0.73 -10.43 2.97
CA LEU A 142 0.67 -10.17 2.64
C LEU A 142 1.61 -10.89 3.60
N LYS A 143 1.33 -10.84 4.91
CA LYS A 143 2.08 -11.55 5.95
C LYS A 143 2.15 -13.04 5.63
N LYS A 144 0.98 -13.67 5.44
CA LYS A 144 0.87 -15.11 5.17
C LYS A 144 1.67 -15.52 3.94
N GLU A 145 1.59 -14.76 2.86
CA GLU A 145 2.29 -15.09 1.62
C GLU A 145 3.81 -14.86 1.72
N ALA A 146 4.25 -13.79 2.38
CA ALA A 146 5.67 -13.51 2.58
C ALA A 146 6.35 -14.54 3.49
N GLU A 147 5.69 -14.96 4.57
CA GLU A 147 6.19 -16.01 5.48
C GLU A 147 6.25 -17.37 4.78
N ARG A 148 5.28 -17.67 3.92
CA ARG A 148 5.30 -18.87 3.06
C ARG A 148 6.50 -18.88 2.10
N CYS A 149 6.81 -17.73 1.49
CA CYS A 149 7.96 -17.60 0.57
C CYS A 149 9.33 -17.65 1.28
N THR A 150 9.36 -17.55 2.60
CA THR A 150 10.58 -17.61 3.42
C THR A 150 10.92 -19.03 3.86
N SER A 151 9.96 -19.96 3.80
CA SER A 151 10.18 -21.35 4.20
C SER A 151 11.06 -22.08 3.16
N PRO A 152 12.18 -22.70 3.57
CA PRO A 152 12.96 -23.53 2.66
C PRO A 152 12.11 -24.73 2.25
N SER A 153 12.00 -24.95 0.93
CA SER A 153 11.53 -26.21 0.34
C SER A 153 12.46 -27.37 0.71
#